data_AF-A0AAD5E018-F1
#
_entry.id   AF-A0AAD5E018-F1
#
_cell.length_a   1.000
_cell.length_b   1.000
_cell.length_c   1.000
_cell.angle_alpha   90.00
_cell.angle_beta   90.00
_cell.angle_gamma   90.00
#
_symmetry.space_group_name_H-M   'P 1'
#
loop_
_entity.id
_entity.type
_entity.pdbx_description
1 polymer ?
#
loop_
_entity_poly.entity_id
_entity_poly.type
_entity_poly.pdbx_seq_one_letter_code
_entity_poly.pdbx_strand_id
1 'polypeptide(L)'
;MADQTERAFQRQLSVQRGYNKTAKKIVGKGGQRWYKNIGLGFRTPKEAIEGNYIDHKCPFTGNVSIRGRILSGKVKSTKMNRTIVVRRDYLHYIKKYQRYEKRHTNISAHISPCFRCHEGDTVVIGQCRPLSKTVRFNVLRVIPAGSGAKKGFGSF
;
A
#
# COMPACT_ATOMS: atom_id res chain seq x y z
N MET A 1 3.22 13.31 12.60
CA MET A 1 4.25 12.47 13.25
C MET A 1 3.54 11.24 13.79
N ALA A 2 4.04 10.02 13.52
CA ALA A 2 3.41 8.81 14.05
C ALA A 2 4.06 8.50 15.39
N ASP A 3 3.47 9.00 16.48
CA ASP A 3 3.87 8.63 17.82
C ASP A 3 3.61 7.15 18.05
N GLN A 4 4.48 6.51 18.85
CA GLN A 4 4.33 5.13 19.23
C GLN A 4 3.18 5.02 20.24
N THR A 5 1.96 4.84 19.74
CA THR A 5 0.73 4.72 20.54
C THR A 5 0.43 3.30 21.01
N GLU A 6 1.22 2.32 20.56
CA GLU A 6 1.01 0.91 20.88
C GLU A 6 1.62 0.55 22.24
N ARG A 7 0.98 -0.39 22.95
CA ARG A 7 1.43 -0.87 24.28
C ARG A 7 2.83 -1.50 24.25
N ALA A 8 3.19 -2.13 23.14
CA ALA A 8 4.49 -2.74 22.94
C ALA A 8 5.44 -1.78 22.20
N PHE A 9 6.71 -1.82 22.55
CA PHE A 9 7.74 -1.09 21.83
C PHE A 9 7.90 -1.63 20.41
N GLN A 10 7.68 -0.76 19.41
CA GLN A 10 7.78 -1.11 18.00
C GLN A 10 9.18 -0.77 17.48
N ARG A 11 9.77 -1.66 16.67
CA ARG A 11 11.06 -1.44 15.99
C ARG A 11 11.11 -2.17 14.65
N GLN A 12 11.95 -1.70 13.73
CA GLN A 12 12.25 -2.47 12.52
C GLN A 12 13.14 -3.68 12.85
N LEU A 13 12.79 -4.84 12.30
CA LEU A 13 13.51 -6.10 12.57
C LEU A 13 14.99 -6.04 12.16
N SER A 14 15.29 -5.44 11.01
CA SER A 14 16.64 -5.40 10.42
C SER A 14 17.52 -4.26 10.95
N VAL A 15 17.04 -3.47 11.92
CA VAL A 15 17.76 -2.31 12.46
C VAL A 15 18.07 -2.54 13.93
N GLN A 16 19.35 -2.78 14.23
CA GLN A 16 19.83 -2.84 15.60
C GLN A 16 20.07 -1.42 16.13
N ARG A 17 19.22 -0.96 17.06
CA ARG A 17 19.39 0.35 17.73
C ARG A 17 20.50 0.33 18.79
N GLY A 18 20.92 -0.85 19.23
CA GLY A 18 21.92 -1.04 20.27
C GLY A 18 23.32 -1.30 19.71
N TYR A 19 23.97 -0.23 19.22
CA TYR A 19 25.41 0.04 19.37
C TYR A 19 25.67 1.41 18.74
N ASN A 20 25.85 2.45 19.56
CA ASN A 20 26.16 3.79 19.09
C ASN A 20 27.57 3.81 18.47
N LYS A 21 27.68 3.63 17.16
CA LYS A 21 28.83 4.19 16.44
C LYS A 21 28.59 5.68 16.30
N THR A 22 29.43 6.47 16.94
CA THR A 22 29.63 7.90 16.77
C THR A 22 29.86 8.23 15.29
N ALA A 23 28.78 8.31 14.51
CA ALA A 23 28.82 8.67 13.10
C ALA A 23 27.92 9.89 12.89
N LYS A 24 28.59 11.05 12.82
CA LYS A 24 28.14 12.37 12.34
C LYS A 24 26.61 12.57 12.26
N LYS A 25 26.06 13.22 13.30
CA LYS A 25 24.69 13.75 13.31
C LYS A 25 24.54 14.83 12.21
N ILE A 26 24.00 14.43 11.06
CA ILE A 26 23.32 15.35 10.15
C ILE A 26 21.82 15.22 10.45
N VAL A 27 21.22 16.33 10.89
CA VAL A 27 19.77 16.42 11.13
C VAL A 27 19.05 16.13 9.81
N GLY A 28 18.17 15.13 9.79
CA GLY A 28 17.43 14.70 8.60
C GLY A 28 18.07 13.58 7.75
N LYS A 29 19.31 13.17 8.03
CA LYS A 29 19.99 12.03 7.37
C LYS A 29 20.58 11.03 8.38
N GLY A 30 19.94 10.90 9.55
CA GLY A 30 20.55 10.32 10.76
C GLY A 30 19.73 9.23 11.45
N GLY A 31 18.88 8.50 10.74
CA GLY A 31 18.28 7.27 11.25
C GLY A 31 18.71 6.10 10.37
N GLN A 32 19.24 5.03 10.94
CA GLN A 32 19.34 3.75 10.23
C GLN A 32 17.92 3.21 10.02
N ARG A 33 17.19 3.74 9.04
CA ARG A 33 15.89 3.19 8.63
C ARG A 33 16.12 2.17 7.54
N TRP A 34 15.65 0.96 7.75
CA TRP A 34 15.67 -0.05 6.71
C TRP A 34 14.51 0.20 5.74
N TYR A 35 14.84 0.32 4.46
CA TYR A 35 13.90 0.34 3.36
C TYR A 35 14.46 -0.53 2.23
N LYS A 36 13.59 -0.98 1.33
CA LYS A 36 13.98 -1.75 0.15
C LYS A 36 13.25 -1.28 -1.09
N ASN A 37 13.90 -1.51 -2.23
CA ASN A 37 13.24 -1.48 -3.53
C ASN A 37 12.51 -2.82 -3.74
N ILE A 38 11.24 -2.75 -4.13
CA ILE A 38 10.40 -3.93 -4.41
C ILE A 38 10.69 -4.49 -5.82
N GLY A 39 11.24 -3.67 -6.72
CA GLY A 39 11.36 -3.98 -8.14
C GLY A 39 10.06 -3.76 -8.91
N LEU A 40 9.90 -4.47 -10.03
CA LEU A 40 8.69 -4.42 -10.86
C LEU A 40 8.35 -3.02 -11.41
N GLY A 41 9.34 -2.14 -11.55
CA GLY A 41 9.18 -0.78 -12.05
C GLY A 41 8.55 0.22 -11.06
N PHE A 42 8.32 -0.17 -9.80
CA PHE A 42 7.81 0.75 -8.78
C PHE A 42 8.92 1.54 -8.11
N ARG A 43 8.71 2.85 -7.93
CA ARG A 43 9.59 3.70 -7.14
C ARG A 43 9.26 3.57 -5.66
N THR A 44 10.29 3.54 -4.82
CA THR A 44 10.13 3.60 -3.36
C THR A 44 9.61 4.99 -2.96
N PRO A 45 8.51 5.11 -2.21
CA PRO A 45 7.96 6.40 -1.84
C PRO A 45 8.89 7.13 -0.86
N LYS A 46 8.97 8.47 -0.97
CA LYS A 46 9.81 9.31 -0.09
C LYS A 46 9.46 9.11 1.38
N GLU A 47 8.17 9.03 1.70
CA GLU A 47 7.69 8.78 3.06
C GLU A 47 8.16 7.43 3.63
N ALA A 48 8.44 6.42 2.80
CA ALA A 48 9.01 5.17 3.29
C ALA A 48 10.50 5.30 3.65
N ILE A 49 11.23 6.22 3.02
CA ILE A 49 12.66 6.47 3.26
C ILE A 49 12.85 7.39 4.47
N GLU A 50 12.07 8.47 4.54
CA GLU A 50 12.25 9.55 5.51
C GLU A 50 11.28 9.44 6.71
N GLY A 51 10.21 8.65 6.61
CA GLY A 51 9.19 8.55 7.64
C GLY A 51 9.60 7.71 8.84
N ASN A 52 8.95 7.96 9.99
CA ASN A 52 9.25 7.28 11.26
C ASN A 52 8.25 6.17 11.63
N TYR A 53 7.33 5.80 10.73
CA TYR A 53 6.33 4.77 11.02
C TYR A 53 6.97 3.37 11.05
N ILE A 54 6.39 2.48 11.85
CA ILE A 54 6.79 1.07 11.93
C ILE A 54 5.62 0.21 11.48
N ASP A 55 5.83 -0.54 10.40
CA ASP A 55 4.82 -1.39 9.79
C ASP A 55 5.49 -2.64 9.20
N HIS A 56 5.33 -3.78 9.88
CA HIS A 56 5.88 -5.07 9.44
C HIS A 56 5.22 -5.60 8.17
N LYS A 57 4.03 -5.10 7.82
CA LYS A 57 3.27 -5.48 6.64
C LYS A 57 3.59 -4.60 5.44
N CYS A 58 4.35 -3.52 5.62
CA CYS A 58 4.78 -2.64 4.53
C CYS A 58 5.66 -3.40 3.53
N PRO A 59 5.44 -3.23 2.21
CA PRO A 59 6.30 -3.85 1.22
C PRO A 59 7.64 -3.13 1.04
N PHE A 60 7.81 -1.90 1.52
CA PHE A 60 9.05 -1.13 1.44
C PHE A 60 9.91 -1.20 2.70
N THR A 61 9.30 -1.18 3.89
CA THR A 61 10.02 -1.08 5.18
C THR A 61 9.84 -2.31 6.06
N GLY A 62 9.09 -3.32 5.58
CA GLY A 62 8.92 -4.63 6.19
C GLY A 62 9.42 -5.78 5.30
N ASN A 63 9.45 -6.99 5.87
CA ASN A 63 9.84 -8.20 5.15
C ASN A 63 8.66 -8.83 4.38
N VAL A 64 7.94 -8.01 3.60
CA VAL A 64 6.88 -8.48 2.70
C VAL A 64 7.39 -8.45 1.27
N SER A 65 7.37 -9.59 0.60
CA SER A 65 7.65 -9.69 -0.83
C SER A 65 6.37 -9.57 -1.65
N ILE A 66 6.47 -8.84 -2.75
CA ILE A 66 5.41 -8.73 -3.75
C ILE A 66 5.72 -9.72 -4.86
N ARG A 67 4.73 -10.54 -5.23
CA ARG A 67 4.89 -11.60 -6.22
C ARG A 67 3.57 -11.91 -6.91
N GLY A 68 3.63 -12.32 -8.17
CA GLY A 68 2.45 -12.71 -8.93
C GLY A 68 1.67 -11.51 -9.45
N ARG A 69 0.37 -11.46 -9.16
CA ARG A 69 -0.56 -10.54 -9.81
C ARG A 69 -0.40 -9.09 -9.32
N ILE A 70 -0.38 -8.16 -10.26
CA ILE A 70 -0.53 -6.72 -10.00
C ILE A 70 -1.87 -6.29 -10.58
N LEU A 71 -2.69 -5.59 -9.79
CA LEU A 71 -4.04 -5.19 -10.17
C LEU A 71 -4.23 -3.68 -9.93
N SER A 72 -5.00 -3.03 -10.79
CA SER A 72 -5.55 -1.70 -10.54
C SER A 72 -6.99 -1.80 -10.02
N GLY A 73 -7.41 -0.80 -9.26
CA GLY A 73 -8.81 -0.63 -8.88
C GLY A 73 -9.03 0.67 -8.10
N LYS A 74 -10.30 0.96 -7.81
CA LYS A 74 -10.71 2.16 -7.08
C LYS A 74 -10.87 1.86 -5.59
N VAL A 75 -10.46 2.81 -4.74
CA VAL A 75 -10.65 2.69 -3.30
C VAL A 75 -12.14 2.89 -2.98
N LYS A 76 -12.78 1.84 -2.46
CA LYS A 76 -14.16 1.89 -1.99
C LYS A 76 -14.26 2.39 -0.55
N SER A 77 -13.36 1.94 0.32
CA SER A 77 -13.37 2.39 1.71
C SER A 77 -12.00 2.33 2.38
N THR A 78 -11.74 3.30 3.25
CA THR A 78 -10.50 3.45 4.04
C THR A 78 -10.75 3.36 5.55
N LYS A 79 -11.90 2.84 5.99
CA LYS A 79 -12.34 2.84 7.41
C LYS A 79 -11.54 1.92 8.33
N MET A 80 -10.79 0.95 7.79
CA MET A 80 -10.03 -0.01 8.61
C MET A 80 -8.62 0.52 8.88
N ASN A 81 -8.04 0.13 10.03
CA ASN A 81 -6.66 0.48 10.34
C ASN A 81 -5.68 -0.16 9.34
N ARG A 82 -4.94 0.69 8.61
CA ARG A 82 -3.92 0.30 7.62
C ARG A 82 -4.41 -0.73 6.59
N THR A 83 -5.71 -0.79 6.32
CA THR A 83 -6.30 -1.68 5.31
C THR A 83 -7.37 -0.93 4.54
N ILE A 84 -7.39 -1.10 3.22
CA ILE A 84 -8.39 -0.52 2.33
C ILE A 84 -9.16 -1.60 1.60
N VAL A 85 -10.38 -1.27 1.21
CA VAL A 85 -11.18 -2.11 0.30
C VAL A 85 -11.09 -1.50 -1.09
N VAL A 86 -10.53 -2.25 -2.02
CA VAL A 86 -10.41 -1.88 -3.44
C VAL A 86 -11.52 -2.57 -4.21
N ARG A 87 -12.27 -1.80 -5.00
CA ARG A 87 -13.28 -2.30 -5.91
C ARG A 87 -12.72 -2.34 -7.32
N ARG A 88 -12.90 -3.47 -7.99
CA ARG A 88 -12.60 -3.64 -9.41
C ARG A 88 -13.88 -4.02 -10.14
N ASP A 89 -14.32 -3.13 -11.01
CA ASP A 89 -15.43 -3.38 -11.92
C ASP A 89 -14.88 -4.03 -13.20
N TYR A 90 -15.62 -4.98 -13.76
CA TYR A 90 -15.28 -5.64 -15.03
C TYR A 90 -16.54 -6.07 -15.77
N LEU A 91 -16.40 -6.30 -17.07
CA LEU A 91 -17.48 -6.77 -17.93
C LEU A 91 -17.39 -8.29 -18.07
N HIS A 92 -18.48 -8.98 -17.74
CA HIS A 92 -18.61 -10.43 -17.93
C HIS A 92 -19.44 -10.72 -19.18
N TYR A 93 -18.91 -11.54 -20.08
CA TYR A 93 -19.55 -11.84 -21.35
C TYR A 93 -20.57 -12.98 -21.22
N ILE A 94 -21.82 -12.73 -21.63
CA ILE A 94 -22.89 -13.73 -21.65
C ILE A 94 -22.99 -14.33 -23.05
N LYS A 95 -22.45 -15.54 -23.21
CA LYS A 95 -22.35 -16.25 -24.50
C LYS A 95 -23.67 -16.35 -25.26
N LYS A 96 -24.78 -16.66 -24.57
CA LYS A 96 -26.11 -16.83 -25.19
C LYS A 96 -26.62 -15.57 -25.89
N TYR A 97 -26.35 -14.39 -25.31
CA TYR A 97 -26.91 -13.12 -25.77
C TYR A 97 -25.88 -12.22 -26.47
N GLN A 98 -24.62 -12.66 -26.55
CA GLN A 98 -23.50 -11.87 -27.08
C GLN A 98 -23.39 -10.46 -26.48
N ARG A 99 -23.74 -10.32 -25.20
CA ARG A 99 -23.77 -9.06 -24.44
C ARG A 99 -22.89 -9.15 -23.20
N TYR A 100 -22.49 -8.00 -22.69
CA TYR A 100 -21.73 -7.89 -21.45
C TYR A 100 -22.62 -7.43 -20.29
N GLU A 101 -22.45 -8.05 -19.12
CA GLU A 101 -22.99 -7.56 -17.86
C GLU A 101 -21.88 -6.96 -17.00
N LYS A 102 -22.22 -5.94 -16.20
CA LYS A 102 -21.28 -5.31 -15.27
C LYS A 102 -21.20 -6.14 -13.99
N ARG A 103 -20.01 -6.62 -13.65
CA ARG A 103 -19.72 -7.28 -12.37
C ARG A 103 -18.64 -6.50 -11.62
N HIS A 104 -18.54 -6.77 -10.32
CA HIS A 104 -17.49 -6.19 -9.49
C HIS A 104 -16.95 -7.20 -8.49
N THR A 105 -15.70 -6.98 -8.08
CA THR A 105 -15.05 -7.74 -7.00
C THR A 105 -14.47 -6.75 -6.01
N ASN A 106 -14.60 -7.07 -4.72
CA ASN A 106 -14.00 -6.29 -3.65
C ASN A 106 -12.76 -7.05 -3.14
N ILE A 107 -11.64 -6.34 -3.04
CA ILE A 107 -10.35 -6.89 -2.64
C ILE A 107 -9.85 -6.10 -1.44
N SER A 108 -9.55 -6.79 -0.34
CA SER A 108 -8.90 -6.17 0.82
C SER A 108 -7.40 -6.07 0.57
N ALA A 109 -6.84 -4.86 0.66
CA ALA A 109 -5.42 -4.60 0.51
C ALA A 109 -4.87 -3.86 1.74
N HIS A 110 -3.68 -4.24 2.20
CA HIS A 110 -2.99 -3.49 3.23
C HIS A 110 -2.39 -2.22 2.63
N ILE A 111 -2.59 -1.11 3.33
CA ILE A 111 -2.02 0.19 2.98
C ILE A 111 -0.92 0.51 3.98
N SER A 112 0.29 0.70 3.46
CA SER A 112 1.37 1.16 4.31
C SER A 112 1.21 2.65 4.62
N PRO A 113 1.59 3.12 5.83
CA PRO A 113 1.48 4.53 6.20
C PRO A 113 2.25 5.52 5.32
N CYS A 114 3.13 5.05 4.41
CA CYS A 114 3.80 5.89 3.41
C CYS A 114 2.88 6.39 2.29
N PHE A 115 1.61 5.99 2.30
CA PHE A 115 0.63 6.43 1.33
C PHE A 115 -0.56 7.06 2.04
N ARG A 116 -0.96 8.23 1.56
CA ARG A 116 -2.24 8.87 1.88
C ARG A 116 -3.24 8.44 0.80
N CYS A 117 -4.30 7.74 1.19
CA CYS A 117 -5.39 7.37 0.29
C CYS A 117 -6.71 7.91 0.83
N HIS A 118 -7.56 8.34 -0.08
CA HIS A 118 -8.94 8.73 0.18
C HIS A 118 -9.89 7.80 -0.58
N GLU A 119 -11.16 7.80 -0.20
CA GLU A 119 -12.19 7.06 -0.94
C GLU A 119 -12.33 7.66 -2.34
N GLY A 120 -12.36 6.82 -3.38
CA GLY A 120 -12.41 7.24 -4.78
C GLY A 120 -11.06 7.31 -5.51
N ASP A 121 -9.93 7.26 -4.79
CA ASP A 121 -8.60 7.20 -5.41
C ASP A 121 -8.41 5.93 -6.23
N THR A 122 -7.53 5.99 -7.24
CA THR A 122 -7.14 4.79 -8.00
C THR A 122 -5.83 4.25 -7.44
N VAL A 123 -5.81 2.96 -7.10
CA VAL A 123 -4.65 2.33 -6.48
C VAL A 123 -4.17 1.15 -7.31
N VAL A 124 -2.85 0.95 -7.30
CA VAL A 124 -2.20 -0.24 -7.82
C VAL A 124 -1.81 -1.12 -6.64
N ILE A 125 -2.33 -2.34 -6.63
CA ILE A 125 -2.10 -3.33 -5.58
C ILE A 125 -1.28 -4.50 -6.13
N GLY A 126 -0.32 -4.97 -5.35
CA GLY A 126 0.49 -6.15 -5.65
C GLY A 126 0.12 -7.31 -4.74
N GLN A 127 0.05 -8.51 -5.31
CA GLN A 127 -0.14 -9.73 -4.54
C GLN A 127 1.05 -9.97 -3.60
N CYS A 128 0.76 -10.39 -2.37
CA CYS A 128 1.74 -10.67 -1.34
C CYS A 128 1.44 -12.01 -0.65
N ARG A 129 2.28 -12.39 0.32
CA ARG A 129 1.94 -13.50 1.22
C ARG A 129 0.67 -13.15 2.02
N PRO A 130 -0.14 -14.12 2.46
CA PRO A 130 -1.27 -13.84 3.34
C PRO A 130 -0.83 -13.03 4.57
N LEU A 131 -1.45 -11.86 4.77
CA LEU A 131 -1.17 -10.96 5.91
C LEU A 131 -2.28 -11.05 6.97
N SER A 132 -3.49 -11.43 6.55
CA SER A 132 -4.65 -11.70 7.40
C SER A 132 -5.59 -12.67 6.69
N LYS A 133 -6.78 -12.93 7.28
CA LYS A 133 -7.82 -13.78 6.68
C LYS A 133 -8.19 -13.36 5.26
N THR A 134 -8.32 -12.05 5.02
CA THR A 134 -8.75 -11.48 3.73
C THR A 134 -7.62 -10.80 2.98
N VAL A 135 -6.64 -10.22 3.68
CA VAL A 135 -5.59 -9.40 3.07
C VAL A 135 -4.50 -10.29 2.48
N ARG A 136 -4.46 -10.31 1.14
CA ARG A 136 -3.45 -10.98 0.31
C ARG A 136 -2.79 -10.04 -0.70
N PHE A 137 -3.09 -8.75 -0.59
CA PHE A 137 -2.59 -7.69 -1.47
C PHE A 137 -2.05 -6.52 -0.65
N ASN A 138 -1.07 -5.82 -1.20
CA ASN A 138 -0.46 -4.63 -0.64
C ASN A 138 -0.51 -3.48 -1.64
N VAL A 139 -0.76 -2.26 -1.18
CA VAL A 139 -0.72 -1.06 -2.03
C VAL A 139 0.71 -0.74 -2.43
N LEU A 140 0.94 -0.52 -3.73
CA LEU A 140 2.24 -0.19 -4.30
C LEU A 140 2.32 1.25 -4.81
N ARG A 141 1.19 1.76 -5.32
CA ARG A 141 1.10 3.11 -5.88
C ARG A 141 -0.32 3.64 -5.72
N VAL A 142 -0.42 4.92 -5.41
CA VAL A 142 -1.68 5.66 -5.32
C VAL A 142 -1.68 6.72 -6.41
N ILE A 143 -2.79 6.80 -7.12
CA ILE A 143 -3.07 7.83 -8.12
C ILE A 143 -4.24 8.64 -7.54
N PRO A 144 -3.99 9.86 -7.04
CA PRO A 144 -5.03 10.66 -6.44
C PRO A 144 -6.08 11.01 -7.49
N ALA A 145 -7.35 10.94 -7.11
CA ALA A 145 -8.43 11.48 -7.93
C ALA A 145 -8.30 13.01 -7.92
N GLY A 146 -7.90 13.62 -9.03
CA GLY A 146 -7.81 15.08 -9.14
C GLY A 146 -9.13 15.76 -8.73
N SER A 147 -9.03 16.95 -8.14
CA SER A 147 -10.12 17.80 -7.62
C SER A 147 -11.07 18.32 -8.70
N GLY A 148 -11.72 17.42 -9.42
CA GLY A 148 -12.57 17.70 -10.58
C GLY A 148 -13.32 16.44 -10.98
N ALA A 149 -14.24 16.01 -10.12
CA ALA A 149 -15.13 14.88 -10.36
C ALA A 149 -16.15 15.20 -11.47
N LYS A 150 -15.68 15.32 -12.72
CA LYS A 150 -16.56 15.07 -13.86
C LYS A 150 -16.93 13.59 -13.78
N LYS A 151 -18.22 13.26 -13.95
CA LYS A 151 -18.72 11.86 -13.99
C LYS A 151 -18.04 11.12 -15.15
N GLY A 152 -16.83 10.62 -14.90
CA GLY A 152 -16.03 9.88 -15.87
C GLY A 152 -16.22 8.39 -15.64
N PHE A 153 -16.68 7.69 -16.67
CA PHE A 153 -16.59 6.23 -16.72
C PHE A 153 -15.11 5.86 -16.88
N GLY A 154 -14.43 5.56 -15.76
CA GLY A 154 -13.07 5.00 -15.79
C GLY A 154 -13.17 3.50 -16.01
N SER A 155 -12.82 3.02 -17.20
CA SER A 155 -12.86 1.60 -17.56
C SER A 155 -11.67 0.78 -17.02
N PHE A 156 -10.82 1.35 -16.15
CA PHE A 156 -9.54 0.73 -15.74
C PHE A 156 -9.13 1.06 -14.31
#